data_AF-A0A2V9GGG2-F1
#
_entry.id   AF-A0A2V9GGG2-F1
#
_cell.length_a   1.000
_cell.length_b   1.000
_cell.length_c   1.000
_cell.angle_alpha   90.00
_cell.angle_beta   90.00
_cell.angle_gamma   90.00
#
_symmetry.space_group_name_H-M   'P 1'
#
loop_
_entity.id
_entity.type
_entity.pdbx_description
1 polymer ?
#
loop_
_entity_poly.entity_id
_entity_poly.type
_entity_poly.pdbx_seq_one_letter_code
_entity_poly.pdbx_strand_id
1 'polypeptide(L)'
;TRAAALFRDLSLARADGRLRQLLRRLNWIDVLVVDDWVMAPMSESERRDFWEIAEDRYQTRSMILTSQLPVSRWHEQIGDPTLADGILDRLVH
;
A
#
# COMPACT_ATOMS: atom_id res chain seq x y z
N THR A 1 10.53 1.09 3.49
CA THR A 1 10.84 0.80 2.06
C THR A 1 10.27 1.93 1.22
N ARG A 2 10.77 2.20 0.01
CA ARG A 2 10.11 3.15 -0.90
C ARG A 2 8.90 2.48 -1.56
N ALA A 3 7.81 3.21 -1.80
CA ALA A 3 6.59 2.69 -2.40
C ALA A 3 6.87 2.03 -3.76
N ALA A 4 7.65 2.69 -4.62
CA ALA A 4 8.05 2.11 -5.91
C ALA A 4 8.83 0.79 -5.77
N ALA A 5 9.65 0.63 -4.72
CA ALA A 5 10.35 -0.63 -4.46
C ALA A 5 9.40 -1.71 -3.95
N LEU A 6 8.52 -1.36 -3.02
CA LEU A 6 7.46 -2.24 -2.53
C LEU A 6 6.61 -2.79 -3.67
N PHE A 7 6.15 -1.94 -4.58
CA PHE A 7 5.31 -2.36 -5.72
C PHE A 7 6.04 -3.23 -6.72
N ARG A 8 7.33 -2.95 -7.00
CA ARG A 8 8.15 -3.87 -7.79
C ARG A 8 8.28 -5.23 -7.13
N ASP A 9 8.54 -5.27 -5.83
CA ASP A 9 8.68 -6.52 -5.08
C ASP A 9 7.37 -7.33 -5.06
N LEU A 10 6.22 -6.66 -4.93
CA LEU A 10 4.90 -7.26 -5.01
C LEU A 10 4.61 -7.83 -6.40
N SER A 11 4.93 -7.06 -7.45
CA SER A 11 4.79 -7.49 -8.85
C SER A 11 5.65 -8.73 -9.16
N LEU A 12 6.94 -8.72 -8.76
CA LEU A 12 7.84 -9.86 -8.92
C LEU A 12 7.38 -11.08 -8.11
N ALA A 13 6.98 -10.87 -6.85
CA ALA A 13 6.46 -11.94 -6.01
C ALA A 13 5.18 -12.54 -6.60
N ARG A 14 4.33 -11.74 -7.24
CA ARG A 14 3.14 -12.23 -7.96
C ARG A 14 3.52 -13.08 -9.16
N ALA A 15 4.44 -12.60 -10.00
CA ALA A 15 4.92 -13.34 -11.17
C ALA A 15 5.52 -14.71 -10.79
N ASP A 16 6.23 -14.78 -9.66
CA ASP A 16 6.90 -16.00 -9.19
C ASP A 16 6.05 -16.84 -8.22
N GLY A 17 4.78 -16.51 -8.00
CA GLY A 17 3.89 -17.24 -7.08
C GLY A 17 4.20 -17.09 -5.58
N ARG A 18 5.06 -16.14 -5.21
CA ARG A 18 5.53 -15.86 -3.85
C ARG A 18 4.78 -14.72 -3.15
N LEU A 19 3.79 -14.12 -3.80
CA LEU A 19 3.05 -12.97 -3.26
C LEU A 19 2.52 -13.19 -1.84
N ARG A 20 1.85 -14.32 -1.60
CA ARG A 20 1.32 -14.64 -0.26
C ARG A 20 2.39 -14.68 0.82
N GLN A 21 3.61 -15.13 0.49
CA GLN A 21 4.72 -15.14 1.43
C GLN A 21 5.19 -13.72 1.74
N LEU A 22 5.27 -12.86 0.73
CA LEU A 22 5.63 -11.45 0.90
C LEU A 22 4.60 -10.71 1.74
N LEU A 23 3.30 -10.86 1.46
CA LEU A 23 2.22 -10.24 2.24
C LEU A 23 2.27 -10.65 3.71
N ARG A 24 2.44 -11.95 4.01
CA ARG A 24 2.63 -12.42 5.40
C ARG A 24 3.84 -11.78 6.07
N ARG A 25 4.96 -11.66 5.35
CA ARG A 25 6.16 -11.02 5.87
C ARG A 25 5.91 -9.55 6.17
N LEU A 26 5.25 -8.82 5.26
CA LEU A 26 4.87 -7.42 5.47
C LEU A 26 3.94 -7.28 6.67
N ASN A 27 2.97 -8.18 6.83
CA ASN A 27 2.06 -8.19 7.97
C ASN A 27 2.79 -8.48 9.29
N TRP A 28 3.90 -9.21 9.33
CA TRP A 28 4.65 -9.43 10.58
C TRP A 28 5.48 -8.24 11.08
N ILE A 29 5.67 -7.21 10.26
CA ILE A 29 6.43 -6.02 10.66
C ILE A 29 5.58 -5.18 11.63
N ASP A 30 6.09 -4.90 12.83
CA ASP A 30 5.38 -4.10 13.85
C ASP A 30 5.02 -2.70 13.34
N VAL A 31 5.97 -2.02 12.70
CA VAL A 31 5.77 -0.71 12.06
C VAL A 31 6.27 -0.76 10.63
N LEU A 32 5.34 -0.83 9.67
CA LEU A 32 5.67 -0.79 8.24
C LEU A 32 5.77 0.67 7.78
N VAL A 33 7.00 1.11 7.48
CA VAL A 33 7.25 2.44 6.92
C VAL A 33 7.35 2.37 5.40
N VAL A 34 6.49 3.11 4.70
CA VAL A 34 6.49 3.25 3.24
C VAL A 34 6.75 4.71 2.87
N ASP A 35 7.89 4.93 2.23
CA ASP A 35 8.35 6.24 1.77
C ASP A 35 7.95 6.52 0.33
N ASP A 36 7.91 7.79 -0.08
CA ASP A 36 7.48 8.23 -1.41
C ASP A 36 6.07 7.73 -1.79
N TRP A 37 5.14 7.75 -0.84
CA TRP A 37 3.75 7.33 -1.04
C TRP A 37 3.05 8.20 -2.08
N VAL A 38 2.50 7.55 -3.11
CA VAL A 38 1.56 8.15 -4.05
C VAL A 38 2.17 9.35 -4.81
N MET A 39 3.44 9.21 -5.22
CA MET A 39 4.15 10.21 -6.04
C MET A 39 3.73 10.24 -7.52
N ALA A 40 3.03 9.22 -7.98
CA ALA A 40 2.47 9.11 -9.31
C ALA A 40 1.17 8.29 -9.24
N PRO A 41 0.30 8.37 -10.27
CA PRO A 41 -0.92 7.58 -10.31
C PRO A 41 -0.61 6.08 -10.21
N MET A 42 -1.30 5.40 -9.31
CA MET A 42 -1.12 3.97 -9.07
C MET A 42 -1.73 3.18 -10.23
N SER A 43 -1.05 2.13 -10.67
CA SER A 43 -1.67 1.12 -11.54
C SER A 43 -2.77 0.34 -10.80
N GLU A 44 -3.59 -0.39 -11.54
CA GLU A 44 -4.66 -1.24 -10.97
C GLU A 44 -4.09 -2.32 -10.04
N SER A 45 -2.95 -2.92 -10.39
CA SER A 45 -2.29 -3.91 -9.53
C SER A 45 -1.75 -3.27 -8.26
N GLU A 46 -1.11 -2.11 -8.35
CA GLU A 46 -0.51 -1.46 -7.18
C GLU A 46 -1.57 -1.06 -6.15
N ARG A 47 -2.71 -0.52 -6.59
CA ARG A 47 -3.80 -0.13 -5.68
C ARG A 47 -4.45 -1.34 -5.03
N ARG A 48 -4.60 -2.46 -5.75
CA ARG A 48 -5.13 -3.72 -5.18
C ARG A 48 -4.14 -4.35 -4.20
N ASP A 49 -2.85 -4.36 -4.52
CA ASP A 49 -1.83 -4.93 -3.66
C ASP A 49 -1.70 -4.12 -2.36
N PHE A 50 -1.75 -2.79 -2.46
CA PHE A 50 -1.72 -1.94 -1.28
C PHE A 50 -2.99 -2.06 -0.44
N TRP A 51 -4.16 -2.19 -1.07
CA TRP A 51 -5.41 -2.48 -0.37
C TRP A 51 -5.32 -3.75 0.48
N GLU A 52 -4.77 -4.84 -0.07
CA GLU A 52 -4.58 -6.10 0.68
C GLU A 52 -3.64 -5.91 1.88
N ILE A 53 -2.56 -5.13 1.72
CA ILE A 53 -1.66 -4.78 2.83
C ILE A 53 -2.39 -3.95 3.90
N ALA A 54 -3.16 -2.94 3.48
CA ALA A 54 -3.88 -2.07 4.39
C ALA A 54 -4.96 -2.84 5.16
N GLU A 55 -5.69 -3.73 4.49
CA GLU A 55 -6.68 -4.62 5.10
C GLU A 55 -6.05 -5.54 6.14
N ASP A 56 -4.99 -6.28 5.78
CA ASP A 56 -4.34 -7.24 6.67
C ASP A 56 -3.77 -6.59 7.95
N ARG A 57 -3.42 -5.31 7.85
CA ARG A 57 -2.78 -4.53 8.93
C ARG A 57 -3.78 -3.68 9.72
N TYR A 58 -5.01 -3.54 9.24
CA TYR A 58 -6.04 -2.71 9.87
C TYR A 58 -6.32 -3.19 11.30
N GLN A 59 -6.22 -2.27 12.26
CA GLN A 59 -6.38 -2.54 13.70
C GLN A 59 -5.46 -3.65 14.28
N THR A 60 -4.45 -4.10 13.54
CA THR A 60 -3.51 -5.14 14.02
C THR A 60 -2.08 -4.62 14.15
N ARG A 61 -1.58 -3.83 13.20
CA ARG A 61 -0.21 -3.27 13.23
C ARG A 61 -0.09 -1.92 12.53
N SER A 62 0.82 -1.08 12.99
CA SER A 62 0.94 0.31 12.53
C SER A 62 1.58 0.44 11.14
N MET A 63 1.13 1.41 10.36
CA MET A 63 1.78 1.83 9.11
C MET A 63 2.14 3.31 9.19
N ILE A 64 3.30 3.67 8.63
CA ILE A 64 3.71 5.07 8.46
C ILE A 64 3.94 5.29 6.98
N LEU A 65 3.20 6.24 6.40
CA LEU A 65 3.35 6.64 5.02
C LEU A 65 3.91 8.06 4.96
N THR A 66 4.97 8.27 4.18
CA THR A 66 5.50 9.61 3.90
C THR A 66 5.24 9.97 2.44
N SER A 67 4.72 11.17 2.20
CA SER A 67 4.36 11.66 0.87
C SER A 67 4.75 13.13 0.73
N GLN A 68 5.21 13.51 -0.46
CA GLN A 68 5.37 14.91 -0.85
C GLN A 68 4.06 15.54 -1.33
N LEU A 69 3.00 14.74 -1.57
CA LEU A 69 1.69 15.23 -1.95
C LEU A 69 0.82 15.43 -0.70
N PRO A 70 0.01 16.51 -0.67
CA PRO A 70 -0.98 16.67 0.39
C PRO A 70 -2.00 15.53 0.35
N VAL A 71 -2.50 15.13 1.53
CA VAL A 71 -3.46 14.02 1.68
C VAL A 71 -4.69 14.17 0.79
N SER A 72 -5.15 15.41 0.53
CA SER A 72 -6.26 15.72 -0.36
C SER A 72 -6.07 15.26 -1.81
N ARG A 73 -4.82 14.99 -2.25
CA ARG A 73 -4.53 14.43 -3.58
C ARG A 73 -4.36 12.92 -3.60
N TRP A 74 -4.32 12.26 -2.44
CA TRP A 74 -4.06 10.82 -2.41
C TRP A 74 -5.18 10.04 -3.10
N HIS A 75 -6.42 10.44 -2.90
CA HIS A 75 -7.58 9.80 -3.53
C HIS A 75 -7.48 9.82 -5.08
N GLU A 76 -7.13 10.97 -5.67
CA GLU A 76 -6.95 11.12 -7.12
C GLU A 76 -5.85 10.19 -7.64
N GLN A 77 -4.73 10.10 -6.93
CA GLN A 77 -3.58 9.34 -7.36
C GLN A 77 -3.75 7.82 -7.16
N ILE A 78 -4.56 7.38 -6.19
CA ILE A 78 -5.00 5.98 -6.09
C ILE A 78 -5.90 5.62 -7.29
N GLY A 79 -6.75 6.56 -7.71
CA GLY A 79 -7.43 6.54 -9.01
C GLY A 79 -8.62 5.60 -9.16
N ASP A 80 -9.01 4.86 -8.12
CA ASP A 80 -10.29 4.14 -8.02
C ASP A 80 -11.00 4.59 -6.75
N PRO A 81 -12.19 5.21 -6.82
CA PRO A 81 -12.85 5.75 -5.63
C PRO A 81 -13.12 4.72 -4.54
N THR A 82 -13.54 3.51 -4.92
CA THR A 82 -13.87 2.44 -3.97
C THR A 82 -12.63 2.01 -3.19
N LEU A 83 -11.52 1.77 -3.90
CA LEU A 83 -10.26 1.39 -3.27
C LEU A 83 -9.61 2.56 -2.55
N ALA A 84 -9.74 3.79 -3.06
CA ALA A 84 -9.21 4.98 -2.42
C ALA A 84 -9.87 5.21 -1.06
N ASP A 85 -11.20 5.24 -1.00
CA ASP A 85 -11.96 5.36 0.24
C ASP A 85 -11.57 4.25 1.21
N GLY A 86 -11.57 3.00 0.74
CA GLY A 86 -11.19 1.86 1.57
C GLY A 86 -9.78 2.00 2.16
N ILE A 87 -8.78 2.30 1.34
CA ILE A 87 -7.39 2.44 1.77
C ILE A 87 -7.28 3.58 2.79
N LEU A 88 -7.87 4.73 2.49
CA LEU A 88 -7.78 5.91 3.34
C LEU A 88 -8.48 5.68 4.69
N ASP A 89 -9.64 5.02 4.71
CA ASP A 89 -10.34 4.67 5.95
C ASP A 89 -9.46 3.84 6.89
N ARG A 90 -8.68 2.89 6.36
CA ARG A 90 -7.79 2.03 7.15
C ARG A 90 -6.55 2.74 7.66
N LEU A 91 -6.15 3.83 7.02
CA LEU A 91 -4.98 4.61 7.40
C LEU A 91 -5.31 5.68 8.44
N VAL A 92 -6.54 6.19 8.44
CA VAL A 92 -6.96 7.33 9.27
C VAL A 92 -7.60 6.90 10.59
N HIS A 93 -8.22 5.72 10.64
CA HIS A 93 -8.90 5.19 11.82
C HIS A 93 -7.92 4.72 12.91
#